data_AF-A0A1M6UL72-F1
#
_entry.id   AF-A0A1M6UL72-F1
#
_cell.length_a   1.000
_cell.length_b   1.000
_cell.length_c   1.000
_cell.angle_alpha   90.00
_cell.angle_beta   90.00
_cell.angle_gamma   90.00
#
_symmetry.space_group_name_H-M   'P 1'
#
loop_
_entity.id
_entity.type
_entity.pdbx_description
1 polymer ?
#
loop_
_entity_poly.entity_id
_entity_poly.type
_entity_poly.pdbx_seq_one_letter_code
_entity_poly.pdbx_strand_id
1 'polypeptide(L)'
;MSMRTRVLLHLTAGALLIATAVGAQAANLGFLNDTPVSYMKQRDVDSIKKAVFAVLNDKQDGESANWLNEGTGNSVKIDATITAGNTAKMGERTCRDVGVVLNAKGQSMNLRPQFCKQGSGNWQLQKKH
;
A
#
# COMPACT_ATOMS: atom_id res chain seq x y z
N MET A 1 -49.58 31.53 8.26
CA MET A 1 -48.12 31.74 8.29
C MET A 1 -47.77 32.99 7.49
N SER A 2 -47.19 33.97 8.19
CA SER A 2 -46.74 35.30 7.74
C SER A 2 -45.68 35.22 6.62
N MET A 3 -45.51 36.26 5.80
CA MET A 3 -44.42 36.37 4.80
C MET A 3 -43.04 36.04 5.39
N ARG A 4 -42.82 36.32 6.68
CA ARG A 4 -41.59 36.00 7.42
C ARG A 4 -41.32 34.50 7.53
N THR A 5 -42.36 33.68 7.67
CA THR A 5 -42.23 32.22 7.69
C THR A 5 -41.91 31.60 6.33
N ARG A 6 -42.23 32.27 5.21
CA ARG A 6 -41.85 31.81 3.87
C ARG A 6 -40.38 32.10 3.57
N VAL A 7 -39.89 33.29 3.93
CA VAL A 7 -38.48 33.68 3.73
C VAL A 7 -37.51 32.77 4.51
N LEU A 8 -37.86 32.41 5.75
CA LEU A 8 -37.05 31.49 6.57
C LEU A 8 -36.99 30.06 5.98
N LEU A 9 -38.07 29.60 5.34
CA LEU A 9 -38.14 28.28 4.70
C LEU A 9 -37.32 28.22 3.39
N HIS A 10 -37.20 29.33 2.68
CA HIS A 10 -36.39 29.39 1.46
C HIS A 10 -34.88 29.51 1.75
N LEU A 11 -34.50 30.17 2.86
CA LEU A 11 -33.09 30.30 3.28
C LEU A 11 -32.48 28.98 3.76
N THR A 12 -33.26 28.10 4.40
CA THR A 12 -32.76 26.79 4.85
C THR A 12 -32.59 25.80 3.68
N ALA A 13 -33.44 25.88 2.66
CA ALA A 13 -33.34 25.03 1.46
C ALA A 13 -32.08 25.35 0.62
N GLY A 14 -31.68 26.63 0.52
CA GLY A 14 -30.48 27.05 -0.20
C GLY A 14 -29.17 26.62 0.48
N ALA A 15 -29.13 26.61 1.81
CA ALA A 15 -27.94 26.20 2.56
C ALA A 15 -27.66 24.69 2.49
N LEU A 16 -28.69 23.85 2.32
CA LEU A 16 -28.54 22.40 2.25
C LEU A 16 -27.91 21.93 0.92
N LEU A 17 -28.09 22.69 -0.17
CA LEU A 17 -27.60 22.32 -1.51
C LEU A 17 -26.10 22.55 -1.71
N ILE A 18 -25.43 23.31 -0.84
CA ILE A 18 -23.99 23.61 -0.96
C ILE A 18 -23.14 22.55 -0.23
N ALA A 19 -23.74 21.72 0.63
CA ALA A 19 -23.02 20.75 1.47
C ALA A 19 -22.64 19.43 0.78
N THR A 20 -23.10 19.17 -0.46
CA THR A 20 -22.95 17.84 -1.11
C THR A 20 -21.94 17.78 -2.24
N ALA A 21 -21.19 18.85 -2.53
CA ALA A 21 -20.20 18.87 -3.62
C ALA A 21 -18.84 18.26 -3.23
N VAL A 22 -18.80 17.26 -2.35
CA VAL A 22 -17.59 16.47 -2.11
C VAL A 22 -17.49 15.44 -3.23
N GLY A 23 -16.88 15.82 -4.34
CA GLY A 23 -16.66 14.93 -5.47
C GLY A 23 -15.84 13.72 -5.03
N ALA A 24 -16.44 12.53 -5.09
CA ALA A 24 -15.71 11.28 -4.97
C ALA A 24 -14.80 11.15 -6.20
N GLN A 25 -13.52 11.43 -6.04
CA GLN A 25 -12.54 11.24 -7.10
C GLN A 25 -12.25 9.74 -7.22
N ALA A 26 -12.82 9.10 -8.23
CA ALA A 26 -12.44 7.75 -8.62
C ALA A 26 -11.17 7.85 -9.47
N ALA A 27 -10.01 7.49 -8.91
CA ALA A 27 -8.83 7.24 -9.72
C ALA A 27 -9.04 5.92 -10.49
N ASN A 28 -8.94 5.95 -11.82
CA ASN A 28 -9.00 4.74 -12.62
C ASN A 28 -7.69 3.95 -12.46
N LEU A 29 -7.70 2.96 -11.58
CA LEU A 29 -6.57 2.04 -11.35
C LEU A 29 -6.60 0.82 -12.28
N GLY A 30 -7.27 0.91 -13.44
CA GLY A 30 -7.40 -0.18 -14.40
C GLY A 30 -6.06 -0.76 -14.88
N PHE A 31 -4.97 0.01 -14.82
CA PHE A 31 -3.62 -0.48 -15.12
C PHE A 31 -3.11 -1.54 -14.12
N LEU A 32 -3.73 -1.64 -12.93
CA LEU A 32 -3.43 -2.67 -11.94
C LEU A 32 -4.26 -3.93 -12.16
N ASN A 33 -5.32 -3.88 -12.97
CA ASN A 33 -6.03 -5.09 -13.37
C ASN A 33 -5.04 -6.01 -14.09
N ASP A 34 -5.07 -7.29 -13.75
CA ASP A 34 -4.18 -8.32 -14.29
C ASP A 34 -2.71 -8.26 -13.85
N THR A 35 -2.38 -7.48 -12.82
CA THR A 35 -1.06 -7.54 -12.17
C THR A 35 -1.03 -8.58 -11.04
N PRO A 36 0.15 -9.12 -10.66
CA PRO A 36 0.28 -10.03 -9.51
C PRO A 36 -0.40 -9.54 -8.22
N VAL A 37 -0.36 -8.22 -7.94
CA VAL A 37 -1.01 -7.66 -6.74
C VAL A 37 -2.53 -7.72 -6.81
N SER A 38 -3.14 -7.66 -8.00
CA SER A 38 -4.59 -7.80 -8.17
C SER A 38 -5.10 -9.19 -7.79
N TYR A 39 -4.24 -10.20 -7.81
CA TYR A 39 -4.58 -11.57 -7.42
C TYR A 39 -4.34 -11.86 -5.94
N MET A 40 -3.66 -10.96 -5.21
CA MET A 40 -3.35 -11.17 -3.79
C MET A 40 -4.60 -11.02 -2.92
N LYS A 41 -4.75 -11.92 -1.96
CA LYS A 41 -5.71 -11.84 -0.86
C LYS A 41 -5.04 -11.25 0.37
N GLN A 42 -5.84 -10.83 1.35
CA GLN A 42 -5.32 -10.26 2.60
C GLN A 42 -4.30 -11.17 3.31
N ARG A 43 -4.53 -12.49 3.33
CA ARG A 43 -3.57 -13.44 3.92
C ARG A 43 -2.25 -13.53 3.15
N ASP A 44 -2.25 -13.33 1.83
CA ASP A 44 -1.02 -13.22 1.04
C ASP A 44 -0.27 -11.93 1.42
N VAL A 45 -1.01 -10.82 1.51
CA VAL A 45 -0.46 -9.51 1.88
C VAL A 45 0.17 -9.56 3.28
N ASP A 46 -0.48 -10.19 4.25
CA ASP A 46 0.05 -10.29 5.61
C ASP A 46 1.26 -11.24 5.67
N SER A 47 1.25 -12.33 4.90
CA SER A 47 2.36 -13.27 4.80
C SER A 47 3.60 -12.64 4.15
N ILE A 48 3.43 -11.97 3.00
CA ILE A 48 4.57 -11.33 2.32
C ILE A 48 5.15 -10.16 3.13
N LYS A 49 4.32 -9.41 3.86
CA LYS A 49 4.82 -8.33 4.75
C LYS A 49 5.78 -8.88 5.81
N LYS A 50 5.48 -10.04 6.39
CA LYS A 50 6.39 -10.72 7.32
C LYS A 50 7.71 -11.10 6.65
N ALA A 51 7.66 -11.63 5.43
CA ALA A 51 8.86 -11.97 4.67
C ALA A 51 9.71 -10.72 4.33
N VAL A 52 9.06 -9.61 3.96
CA VAL A 52 9.74 -8.32 3.74
C VAL A 52 10.42 -7.82 5.00
N PHE A 53 9.75 -7.88 6.16
CA PHE A 53 10.35 -7.48 7.43
C PHE A 53 11.50 -8.40 7.87
N ALA A 54 11.41 -9.70 7.61
CA ALA A 54 12.53 -10.62 7.83
C ALA A 54 13.74 -10.22 6.96
N VAL A 55 13.54 -9.93 5.67
CA VAL A 55 14.62 -9.45 4.79
C VAL A 55 15.23 -8.15 5.30
N LEU A 56 14.39 -7.19 5.72
CA LEU A 56 14.85 -5.91 6.25
C LEU A 56 15.68 -6.04 7.54
N ASN A 57 15.45 -7.07 8.35
CA ASN A 57 16.17 -7.30 9.59
C ASN A 57 17.42 -8.16 9.40
N ASP A 58 17.31 -9.22 8.59
CA ASP A 58 18.24 -10.34 8.66
C ASP A 58 19.17 -10.43 7.44
N LYS A 59 18.83 -9.75 6.34
CA LYS A 59 19.59 -9.81 5.10
C LYS A 59 20.50 -8.61 4.91
N GLN A 60 21.70 -8.87 4.39
CA GLN A 60 22.62 -7.83 3.97
C GLN A 60 22.16 -7.18 2.65
N ASP A 61 22.62 -5.96 2.37
CA ASP A 61 22.31 -5.28 1.11
C ASP A 61 22.76 -6.17 -0.08
N GLY A 62 21.88 -6.35 -1.05
CA GLY A 62 22.06 -7.24 -2.21
C GLY A 62 21.60 -8.69 -2.00
N GLU A 63 21.42 -9.15 -0.75
CA GLU A 63 20.92 -10.50 -0.50
C GLU A 63 19.41 -10.61 -0.75
N SER A 64 18.99 -11.80 -1.17
CA SER A 64 17.59 -12.09 -1.50
C SER A 64 17.01 -13.24 -0.69
N ALA A 65 15.70 -13.23 -0.54
CA ALA A 65 14.89 -14.35 -0.06
C ALA A 65 13.76 -14.62 -1.04
N ASN A 66 13.41 -15.90 -1.19
CA ASN A 66 12.24 -16.30 -1.95
C ASN A 66 11.04 -16.45 -1.02
N TRP A 67 9.87 -16.06 -1.51
CA TRP A 67 8.60 -16.22 -0.83
C TRP A 67 7.59 -16.85 -1.77
N LEU A 68 6.71 -17.67 -1.22
CA LEU A 68 5.57 -18.27 -1.92
C LEU A 68 4.36 -18.17 -1.00
N ASN A 69 3.18 -17.98 -1.57
CA ASN A 69 1.94 -17.86 -0.82
C ASN A 69 1.38 -19.19 -0.27
N GLU A 70 2.26 -20.10 0.17
CA GLU A 70 1.83 -21.37 0.75
C GLU A 70 1.04 -21.15 2.05
N GLY A 71 -0.03 -21.93 2.22
CA GLY A 71 -0.87 -21.87 3.42
C GLY A 71 -1.79 -20.65 3.54
N THR A 72 -1.78 -19.72 2.57
CA THR A 72 -2.65 -18.53 2.61
C THR A 72 -4.07 -18.78 2.07
N GLY A 73 -4.32 -19.94 1.48
CA GLY A 73 -5.61 -20.33 0.90
C GLY A 73 -6.02 -19.50 -0.33
N ASN A 74 -5.06 -18.88 -1.01
CA ASN A 74 -5.27 -18.36 -2.35
C ASN A 74 -5.04 -19.48 -3.39
N SER A 75 -5.97 -19.65 -4.33
CA SER A 75 -5.84 -20.64 -5.40
C SER A 75 -4.91 -20.19 -6.52
N VAL A 76 -4.68 -18.88 -6.64
CA VAL A 76 -3.66 -18.33 -7.54
C VAL A 76 -2.31 -18.47 -6.84
N LYS A 77 -1.38 -19.18 -7.48
CA LYS A 77 0.02 -19.24 -7.05
C LYS A 77 0.67 -17.88 -7.27
N ILE A 78 1.28 -17.34 -6.22
CA ILE A 78 2.01 -16.07 -6.25
C ILE A 78 3.34 -16.28 -5.54
N ASP A 79 4.43 -16.06 -6.28
CA ASP A 79 5.79 -16.10 -5.73
C ASP A 79 6.44 -14.73 -5.78
N ALA A 80 7.47 -14.55 -4.96
CA ALA A 80 8.25 -13.34 -4.91
C ALA A 80 9.73 -13.60 -4.67
N THR A 81 10.58 -12.81 -5.31
CA THR A 81 11.97 -12.59 -4.87
C THR A 81 12.03 -11.25 -4.16
N ILE A 82 12.48 -11.27 -2.91
CA ILE A 82 12.58 -10.10 -2.03
C ILE A 82 14.07 -9.84 -1.77
N THR A 83 14.59 -8.72 -2.24
CA THR A 83 16.00 -8.35 -2.15
C THR A 83 16.16 -7.15 -1.22
N ALA A 84 17.06 -7.25 -0.25
CA ALA A 84 17.43 -6.09 0.56
C ALA A 84 18.23 -5.11 -0.32
N GLY A 85 17.76 -3.88 -0.45
CA GLY A 85 18.42 -2.83 -1.22
C GLY A 85 19.37 -2.02 -0.38
N ASN A 86 19.71 -0.82 -0.85
CA ASN A 86 20.67 0.06 -0.20
C ASN A 86 20.18 0.51 1.19
N THR A 87 21.08 0.48 2.16
CA THR A 87 20.87 0.99 3.52
C THR A 87 21.47 2.38 3.70
N ALA A 88 20.63 3.35 4.08
CA ALA A 88 21.03 4.68 4.51
C ALA A 88 20.84 4.84 6.02
N LYS A 89 21.85 5.41 6.70
CA LYS A 89 21.80 5.71 8.14
C LYS A 89 21.98 7.21 8.38
N MET A 90 21.09 7.81 9.17
CA MET A 90 21.12 9.22 9.56
C MET A 90 20.87 9.32 11.06
N GLY A 91 21.94 9.33 11.85
CA GLY A 91 21.84 9.15 13.31
C GLY A 91 21.19 7.81 13.66
N GLU A 92 20.16 7.85 14.48
CA GLU A 92 19.37 6.66 14.85
C GLU A 92 18.38 6.20 13.77
N ARG A 93 18.14 7.01 12.73
CA ARG A 93 17.24 6.63 11.64
C ARG A 93 17.97 5.73 10.65
N THR A 94 17.42 4.55 10.40
CA THR A 94 17.88 3.65 9.35
C THR A 94 16.79 3.50 8.29
N CYS A 95 17.13 3.73 7.02
CA CYS A 95 16.26 3.53 5.89
C CYS A 95 16.85 2.48 4.95
N ARG A 96 16.03 1.59 4.41
CA ARG A 96 16.44 0.55 3.46
C ARG A 96 15.46 0.51 2.29
N ASP A 97 15.99 0.47 1.08
CA ASP A 97 15.20 0.09 -0.08
C ASP A 97 14.97 -1.43 -0.06
N VAL A 98 13.87 -1.89 -0.63
CA VAL A 98 13.60 -3.33 -0.82
C VAL A 98 13.13 -3.53 -2.25
N GLY A 99 13.79 -4.43 -2.97
CA GLY A 99 13.28 -4.92 -4.25
C GLY A 99 12.31 -6.07 -4.02
N VAL A 100 11.13 -6.03 -4.61
CA VAL A 100 10.18 -7.15 -4.60
C VAL A 100 9.73 -7.41 -6.03
N VAL A 101 10.11 -8.57 -6.57
CA VAL A 101 9.63 -9.06 -7.87
C VAL A 101 8.51 -10.04 -7.57
N LEU A 102 7.26 -9.66 -7.86
CA LEU A 102 6.08 -10.53 -7.72
C LEU A 102 5.77 -11.20 -9.05
N ASN A 103 5.46 -12.50 -9.03
CA ASN A 103 5.03 -13.25 -10.22
C ASN A 103 3.70 -13.95 -9.96
N ALA A 104 2.80 -13.88 -10.94
CA ALA A 104 1.54 -14.63 -10.94
C ALA A 104 0.98 -14.73 -12.36
N LYS A 105 0.47 -15.90 -12.77
CA LYS A 105 -0.17 -16.12 -14.08
C LYS A 105 0.66 -15.61 -15.29
N GLY A 106 1.97 -15.77 -15.25
CA GLY A 106 2.88 -15.31 -16.32
C GLY A 106 3.11 -13.79 -16.37
N GLN A 107 2.55 -13.04 -15.42
CA GLN A 107 2.81 -11.61 -15.23
C GLN A 107 3.86 -11.42 -14.14
N SER A 108 4.68 -10.38 -14.30
CA SER A 108 5.68 -9.97 -13.31
C SER A 108 5.50 -8.50 -12.96
N MET A 109 5.65 -8.16 -11.68
CA MET A 109 5.57 -6.78 -11.20
C MET A 109 6.72 -6.49 -10.26
N ASN A 110 7.46 -5.43 -10.59
CA ASN A 110 8.63 -4.98 -9.84
C ASN A 110 8.25 -3.83 -8.91
N LEU A 111 8.39 -4.03 -7.61
CA LEU A 111 8.17 -3.02 -6.58
C LEU A 111 9.51 -2.65 -5.94
N ARG A 112 9.68 -1.36 -5.64
CA ARG A 112 10.87 -0.84 -4.94
C ARG A 112 10.49 0.08 -3.77
N PRO A 113 9.75 -0.41 -2.75
CA PRO A 113 9.44 0.38 -1.57
C PRO A 113 10.71 0.73 -0.78
N GLN A 114 10.63 1.83 -0.03
CA GLN A 114 11.62 2.19 0.98
C GLN A 114 10.98 2.07 2.35
N PHE A 115 11.70 1.49 3.30
CA PHE A 115 11.27 1.39 4.69
C PHE A 115 12.27 2.10 5.59
N CYS A 116 11.78 2.81 6.61
CA CYS A 116 12.63 3.44 7.62
C CYS A 116 12.21 3.02 9.02
N LYS A 117 13.17 2.92 9.93
CA LYS A 117 12.95 2.76 11.38
C LYS A 117 13.82 3.73 12.17
N GLN A 118 13.41 4.01 13.40
CA GLN A 118 14.16 4.79 14.39
C GLN A 118 14.72 3.83 15.45
N GLY A 119 16.03 3.77 15.62
CA GLY A 119 16.68 2.87 16.58
C GLY A 119 16.23 1.42 16.41
N SER A 120 15.76 0.81 17.50
CA SER A 120 15.18 -0.55 17.55
C SER A 120 13.68 -0.61 17.23
N GLY A 121 13.07 0.50 16.78
CA GLY A 121 11.65 0.57 16.44
C GLY A 121 11.26 -0.21 15.18
N ASN A 122 9.97 -0.15 14.85
CA ASN A 122 9.39 -0.87 13.71
C ASN A 122 9.73 -0.21 12.37
N TRP A 123 9.91 -1.03 11.34
CA TRP A 123 10.00 -0.57 9.96
C TRP A 123 8.68 0.05 9.49
N GLN A 124 8.77 1.23 8.90
CA GLN A 124 7.64 1.98 8.35
C GLN A 124 7.84 2.20 6.86
N LEU A 125 6.83 1.84 6.06
CA LEU A 125 6.84 2.13 4.62
C LEU A 125 6.84 3.64 4.39
N GLN A 126 7.76 4.12 3.56
CA GLN A 126 7.83 5.51 3.18
C GLN A 126 7.03 5.74 1.89
N LYS A 127 6.25 6.82 1.86
CA LYS A 127 5.64 7.30 0.62
C LYS A 127 6.74 7.88 -0.25
N LYS A 128 6.75 7.50 -1.54
CA LYS A 128 7.55 8.21 -2.53
C LYS A 128 6.81 9.50 -2.90
N HIS A 129 7.54 10.61 -2.84
CA HIS A 129 7.07 11.92 -3.28
C HIS A 129 7.26 12.06 -4.79
#